data_AF-A0A3M1GY05-F1
#
_entry.id   AF-A0A3M1GY05-F1
#
_cell.length_a   1.000
_cell.length_b   1.000
_cell.length_c   1.000
_cell.angle_alpha   90.00
_cell.angle_beta   90.00
_cell.angle_gamma   90.00
#
_symmetry.space_group_name_H-M   'P 1'
#
loop_
_entity.id
_entity.type
_entity.pdbx_description
1 polymer ?
#
loop_
_entity_poly.entity_id
_entity_poly.type
_entity_poly.pdbx_seq_one_letter_code
_entity_poly.pdbx_strand_id
1 'polypeptide(L)'
;MDHSDTESRVLKKVYFIKKAREGEELVTLLKNKFKTIDAIRDVMGWYREGREFFVDLCGREPAGDDDRPRRLRFRISRWTSAGDNNRSVLGAIGHILAWLDEELPFDIALVPYQQLEPRPGTYSLN
;
A
#
# COMPACT_ATOMS: atom_id res chain seq x y z
N MET A 1 34.64 3.25 -17.41
CA MET A 1 34.43 2.01 -16.65
C MET A 1 33.96 2.45 -15.28
N ASP A 2 32.66 2.71 -15.12
CA ASP A 2 31.63 1.73 -14.68
C ASP A 2 31.80 1.50 -13.16
N HIS A 3 30.92 1.94 -12.25
CA HIS A 3 29.47 1.78 -12.22
C HIS A 3 28.75 2.95 -11.52
N SER A 4 27.80 3.57 -12.23
CA SER A 4 26.79 4.48 -11.67
C SER A 4 25.40 3.84 -11.64
N ASP A 5 25.31 2.52 -11.45
CA ASP A 5 24.06 1.74 -11.51
C ASP A 5 23.62 1.24 -10.13
N THR A 6 23.52 2.15 -9.16
CA THR A 6 22.81 1.88 -7.90
C THR A 6 21.80 2.99 -7.59
N GLU A 7 21.14 3.52 -8.62
CA GLU A 7 19.86 4.17 -8.40
C GLU A 7 18.90 3.10 -7.85
N SER A 8 18.70 3.18 -6.54
CA SER A 8 17.85 2.34 -5.71
C SER A 8 16.57 1.98 -6.44
N ARG A 9 16.49 0.76 -6.99
CA ARG A 9 15.23 0.15 -7.40
C ARG A 9 14.35 0.10 -6.15
N VAL A 10 13.44 1.06 -6.04
CA VAL A 10 12.52 1.17 -4.91
C VAL A 10 11.70 -0.12 -4.86
N LEU A 11 11.97 -0.93 -3.85
CA LEU A 11 11.27 -2.19 -3.64
C LEU A 11 9.83 -1.91 -3.17
N LYS A 12 8.89 -2.76 -3.60
CA LYS A 12 7.53 -2.80 -3.07
C LYS A 12 7.59 -2.87 -1.54
N LYS A 13 6.87 -1.99 -0.85
CA LYS A 13 6.75 -2.03 0.62
C LYS A 13 5.41 -2.66 1.01
N VAL A 14 5.40 -3.50 2.04
CA VAL A 14 4.21 -4.22 2.51
C VAL A 14 4.14 -4.20 4.03
N TYR A 15 2.97 -3.88 4.57
CA TYR A 15 2.66 -3.88 5.99
C TYR A 15 1.51 -4.84 6.25
N PHE A 16 1.67 -5.69 7.27
CA PHE A 16 0.67 -6.66 7.70
C PHE A 16 0.09 -6.24 9.05
N ILE A 17 -1.20 -5.93 9.08
CA ILE A 17 -1.97 -5.60 10.29
C ILE A 17 -2.74 -6.85 10.69
N LYS A 18 -2.52 -7.34 11.91
CA LYS A 18 -3.00 -8.65 12.35
C LYS A 18 -4.01 -8.51 13.48
N LYS A 19 -4.97 -9.42 13.52
CA LYS A 19 -5.83 -9.60 14.70
C LYS A 19 -4.99 -10.04 15.90
N ALA A 20 -5.27 -9.48 17.07
CA ALA A 20 -4.65 -9.91 18.32
C ALA A 20 -5.00 -11.35 18.67
N ARG A 21 -4.04 -12.04 19.30
CA ARG A 21 -4.30 -13.30 20.00
C ARG A 21 -4.72 -12.99 21.43
N GLU A 22 -5.51 -13.89 22.01
CA GLU A 22 -5.90 -13.82 23.42
C GLU A 22 -4.64 -13.78 24.31
N GLY A 23 -4.55 -12.80 25.20
CA GLY A 23 -3.39 -12.54 26.06
C GLY A 23 -2.26 -11.72 25.44
N GLU A 24 -2.34 -11.32 24.17
CA GLU A 24 -1.37 -10.45 23.48
C GLU A 24 -2.00 -9.16 22.91
N GLU A 25 -3.18 -8.77 23.39
CA GLU A 25 -4.02 -7.72 22.82
C GLU A 25 -3.31 -6.37 22.80
N LEU A 26 -2.80 -5.93 23.94
CA LEU A 26 -2.13 -4.64 24.06
C LEU A 26 -0.87 -4.56 23.19
N VAL A 27 -0.06 -5.62 23.20
CA VAL A 27 1.19 -5.67 22.42
C VAL A 27 0.88 -5.66 20.92
N THR A 28 -0.13 -6.41 20.49
CA THR A 28 -0.53 -6.47 19.08
C THR A 28 -1.13 -5.14 18.63
N LEU A 29 -2.00 -4.53 19.44
CA LEU A 29 -2.58 -3.22 19.17
C LEU A 29 -1.50 -2.16 18.98
N LEU A 30 -0.52 -2.08 19.89
CA LEU A 30 0.60 -1.15 19.78
C LEU A 30 1.43 -1.38 18.51
N LYS A 31 1.79 -2.64 18.22
CA LYS A 31 2.53 -2.99 16.99
C LYS A 31 1.76 -2.60 15.73
N ASN A 32 0.46 -2.84 15.69
CA ASN A 32 -0.39 -2.46 14.57
C ASN A 32 -0.44 -0.94 14.40
N LYS A 33 -0.60 -0.17 15.49
CA LYS A 33 -0.56 1.29 15.46
C LYS A 33 0.76 1.82 14.89
N PHE A 34 1.91 1.31 15.35
CA PHE A 34 3.21 1.73 14.83
C PHE A 34 3.39 1.40 13.34
N LYS A 35 3.02 0.19 12.92
CA LYS A 35 3.06 -0.19 11.50
C LYS A 35 2.19 0.70 10.63
N THR A 36 0.99 1.05 11.11
CA THR A 36 0.08 1.95 10.42
C THR A 36 0.68 3.35 10.28
N ILE A 37 1.30 3.89 11.34
CA ILE A 37 2.00 5.17 11.28
C ILE A 37 3.13 5.13 10.25
N ASP A 38 3.93 4.06 10.22
CA ASP A 38 5.01 3.91 9.25
C ASP A 38 4.49 3.79 7.81
N ALA A 39 3.39 3.05 7.60
CA ALA A 39 2.74 2.95 6.30
C ALA A 39 2.23 4.31 5.80
N ILE A 40 1.56 5.08 6.67
CA ILE A 40 1.08 6.44 6.35
C ILE A 40 2.25 7.37 6.04
N ARG A 41 3.33 7.30 6.83
CA ARG A 41 4.55 8.08 6.58
C ARG A 41 5.12 7.77 5.20
N ASP A 42 5.16 6.51 4.81
CA ASP A 42 5.65 6.12 3.49
C ASP A 42 4.73 6.52 2.34
N VAL A 43 3.41 6.46 2.51
CA VAL A 43 2.45 6.97 1.50
C VAL A 43 2.69 8.47 1.28
N MET A 44 2.80 9.24 2.36
CA MET A 44 3.06 10.68 2.30
C MET A 44 4.46 10.99 1.75
N GLY A 45 5.46 10.20 2.13
CA GLY A 45 6.83 10.32 1.66
C GLY A 45 6.90 10.13 0.15
N TRP A 46 6.39 9.02 -0.37
CA TRP A 46 6.39 8.74 -1.81
C TRP A 46 5.60 9.78 -2.60
N TYR A 47 4.49 10.27 -2.07
CA TYR A 47 3.72 11.36 -2.70
C TYR A 47 4.51 12.67 -2.77
N ARG A 48 5.14 13.09 -1.66
CA ARG A 48 5.95 14.32 -1.59
C ARG A 48 7.19 14.28 -2.47
N GLU A 49 7.75 13.09 -2.65
CA GLU A 49 8.88 12.86 -3.54
C GLU A 49 8.48 12.81 -5.03
N GLY A 50 7.18 12.96 -5.35
CA GLY A 50 6.69 12.97 -6.72
C GLY A 50 6.72 11.60 -7.41
N ARG A 51 6.77 10.50 -6.63
CA ARG A 51 6.80 9.14 -7.17
C ARG A 51 5.44 8.76 -7.76
N GLU A 52 5.46 7.90 -8.78
CA GLU A 52 4.25 7.24 -9.30
C GLU A 52 4.10 5.85 -8.67
N PHE A 53 2.97 5.59 -8.03
CA PHE A 53 2.74 4.35 -7.29
C PHE A 53 1.26 4.04 -7.08
N PHE A 54 1.00 2.81 -6.67
CA PHE A 54 -0.29 2.37 -6.17
C PHE A 54 -0.23 2.14 -4.66
N VAL A 55 -1.31 2.45 -3.96
CA VAL A 55 -1.57 1.96 -2.62
C VAL A 55 -2.65 0.89 -2.71
N ASP A 56 -2.27 -0.36 -2.47
CA ASP A 56 -3.17 -1.50 -2.41
C ASP A 56 -3.52 -1.78 -0.95
N LEU A 57 -4.80 -1.74 -0.61
CA LEU A 57 -5.33 -2.15 0.69
C LEU A 57 -6.12 -3.44 0.50
N CYS A 58 -5.82 -4.46 1.29
CA CYS A 58 -6.46 -5.76 1.23
C CYS A 58 -6.92 -6.16 2.63
N GLY A 59 -8.21 -6.04 2.91
CA GLY A 59 -8.79 -6.29 4.22
C GLY A 59 -9.90 -7.35 4.18
N ARG A 60 -10.22 -7.90 5.36
CA ARG A 60 -11.41 -8.73 5.56
C ARG A 60 -12.54 -7.83 6.08
N GLU A 61 -13.71 -7.83 5.45
CA GLU A 61 -14.86 -7.07 5.96
C GLU A 61 -15.47 -7.73 7.20
N PRO A 62 -16.04 -6.93 8.13
CA PRO A 62 -16.82 -7.45 9.23
C PRO A 62 -18.22 -7.83 8.73
N ALA A 63 -18.50 -9.13 8.69
CA ALA A 63 -19.85 -9.70 8.55
C ALA A 63 -20.71 -9.16 7.39
N GLY A 64 -20.30 -9.47 6.16
CA GLY A 64 -21.20 -9.62 5.01
C GLY A 64 -21.19 -11.09 4.56
N ASP A 65 -22.28 -11.56 3.96
CA ASP A 65 -22.55 -12.96 3.54
C ASP A 65 -21.56 -13.53 2.48
N ASP A 66 -20.47 -12.82 2.21
CA ASP A 66 -19.43 -13.17 1.23
C ASP A 66 -18.06 -12.97 1.92
N ASP A 67 -17.38 -14.05 2.33
CA ASP A 67 -16.07 -14.06 3.02
C ASP A 67 -14.91 -13.65 2.07
N ARG A 68 -15.17 -12.74 1.12
CA ARG A 68 -14.20 -12.31 0.12
C ARG A 68 -13.37 -11.13 0.64
N PRO A 69 -12.05 -11.17 0.47
CA PRO A 69 -11.20 -10.04 0.83
C PRO A 69 -11.55 -8.82 -0.04
N ARG A 70 -11.83 -7.69 0.61
CA ARG A 70 -12.06 -6.42 -0.09
C ARG A 70 -10.72 -5.81 -0.45
N ARG A 71 -10.50 -5.62 -1.76
CA ARG A 71 -9.31 -4.96 -2.29
C ARG A 71 -9.64 -3.55 -2.77
N LEU A 72 -8.97 -2.57 -2.19
CA LEU A 72 -9.00 -1.17 -2.62
C LEU A 72 -7.64 -0.82 -3.24
N ARG A 73 -7.65 -0.08 -4.34
CA ARG A 73 -6.43 0.36 -5.04
C ARG A 73 -6.53 1.84 -5.35
N PHE A 74 -5.57 2.60 -4.83
CA PHE A 74 -5.45 4.05 -5.06
C PHE A 74 -4.26 4.30 -5.97
N ARG A 75 -4.44 5.04 -7.06
CA ARG A 75 -3.39 5.36 -8.02
C ARG A 75 -2.89 6.79 -7.79
N ILE A 76 -1.58 6.94 -7.68
CA ILE A 76 -0.90 8.23 -7.68
C ILE A 76 -0.01 8.28 -8.92
N SER A 77 -0.25 9.24 -9.82
CA SER A 77 0.43 9.33 -11.10
C SER A 77 0.56 10.76 -11.59
N ARG A 78 1.63 11.06 -12.33
CA ARG A 78 1.85 12.38 -12.93
C ARG A 78 0.82 12.74 -14.01
N TRP A 79 0.13 11.72 -14.53
CA TRP A 79 -0.95 11.87 -15.51
C TRP A 79 -2.31 12.20 -14.88
N THR A 80 -2.39 12.26 -13.54
CA THR A 80 -3.61 12.58 -12.79
C THR A 80 -3.45 13.96 -12.18
N SER A 81 -4.55 14.72 -12.08
CA SER A 81 -4.50 16.07 -11.52
C SER A 81 -3.99 16.06 -10.07
N ALA A 82 -3.37 17.17 -9.63
CA ALA A 82 -2.91 17.28 -8.25
C ALA A 82 -4.04 17.10 -7.22
N GLY A 83 -5.24 17.61 -7.54
CA GLY A 83 -6.44 17.41 -6.70
C GLY A 83 -6.84 15.94 -6.59
N ASP A 84 -6.81 15.20 -7.69
CA ASP A 84 -7.16 13.77 -7.70
C ASP A 84 -6.12 12.90 -7.00
N ASN A 85 -4.83 13.22 -7.18
CA ASN A 85 -3.75 12.57 -6.46
C ASN A 85 -3.90 12.81 -4.95
N ASN A 86 -4.20 14.05 -4.53
CA ASN A 86 -4.49 14.37 -3.13
C ASN A 86 -5.69 13.58 -2.60
N ARG A 87 -6.79 13.50 -3.36
CA ARG A 87 -7.96 12.68 -2.99
C ARG A 87 -7.60 11.20 -2.85
N SER A 88 -6.76 10.68 -3.73
CA SER A 88 -6.32 9.28 -3.69
C SER A 88 -5.44 8.99 -2.46
N VAL A 89 -4.51 9.89 -2.13
CA VAL A 89 -3.67 9.79 -0.92
C VAL A 89 -4.52 9.86 0.35
N LEU A 90 -5.40 10.86 0.45
CA LEU A 90 -6.28 11.01 1.61
C LEU A 90 -7.27 9.84 1.72
N GLY A 91 -7.78 9.33 0.60
CA GLY A 91 -8.63 8.15 0.56
C GLY A 91 -7.91 6.91 1.10
N ALA A 92 -6.68 6.66 0.65
CA ALA A 92 -5.88 5.55 1.14
C ALA A 92 -5.64 5.65 2.66
N ILE A 93 -5.25 6.82 3.16
CA ILE A 93 -5.02 7.07 4.59
C ILE A 93 -6.31 6.89 5.39
N GLY A 94 -7.44 7.43 4.91
CA GLY A 94 -8.74 7.31 5.56
C GLY A 94 -9.16 5.85 5.74
N HIS A 95 -8.99 5.01 4.71
CA HIS A 95 -9.29 3.58 4.81
C HIS A 95 -8.34 2.83 5.75
N ILE A 96 -7.05 3.16 5.75
CA ILE A 96 -6.08 2.57 6.68
C ILE A 96 -6.48 2.85 8.13
N LEU A 97 -6.90 4.08 8.44
CA LEU A 97 -7.34 4.45 9.79
C LEU A 97 -8.66 3.77 10.17
N ALA A 98 -9.64 3.77 9.27
CA ALA A 98 -10.92 3.12 9.50
C ALA A 98 -10.77 1.62 9.84
N TRP A 99 -10.00 0.88 9.04
CA TRP A 99 -9.76 -0.55 9.31
C TRP A 99 -8.90 -0.81 10.55
N LEU A 100 -8.03 0.13 10.94
CA LEU A 100 -7.29 0.04 12.20
C LEU A 100 -8.21 0.23 13.40
N ASP A 101 -9.13 1.20 13.34
CA ASP A 101 -10.08 1.49 14.42
C ASP A 101 -11.10 0.36 14.60
N GLU A 102 -11.47 -0.33 13.51
CA GLU A 102 -12.31 -1.53 13.53
C GLU A 102 -11.55 -2.79 13.99
N GLU A 103 -10.25 -2.67 14.29
CA GLU A 103 -9.35 -3.78 14.68
C GLU A 103 -9.36 -4.96 13.69
N LEU A 104 -9.65 -4.68 12.42
CA LEU A 104 -9.69 -5.70 11.37
C LEU A 104 -8.28 -6.09 10.93
N PRO A 105 -8.06 -7.34 10.52
CA PRO A 105 -6.84 -7.71 9.83
C PRO A 105 -6.86 -7.18 8.39
N PHE A 106 -5.79 -6.50 7.98
CA PHE A 106 -5.60 -6.02 6.62
C PHE A 106 -4.13 -5.81 6.27
N ASP A 107 -3.86 -5.80 4.98
CA ASP A 107 -2.54 -5.55 4.43
C ASP A 107 -2.51 -4.24 3.64
N ILE A 108 -1.38 -3.54 3.72
CA ILE A 108 -1.09 -2.30 2.99
C ILE A 108 0.12 -2.56 2.11
N ALA A 109 0.02 -2.31 0.80
CA ALA A 109 1.15 -2.41 -0.10
C ALA A 109 1.34 -1.13 -0.92
N LEU A 110 2.56 -0.60 -0.93
CA LEU A 110 2.98 0.49 -1.80
C LEU A 110 3.76 -0.11 -2.97
N VAL A 111 3.17 -0.01 -4.17
CA VAL A 111 3.66 -0.65 -5.38
C VAL A 111 4.13 0.43 -6.36
N PRO A 112 5.43 0.54 -6.67
CA PRO A 112 5.91 1.47 -7.69
C PRO A 112 5.24 1.21 -9.05
N TYR A 113 4.88 2.28 -9.76
CA TYR A 113 4.18 2.16 -11.06
C TYR A 113 5.01 1.40 -12.11
N GLN A 114 6.33 1.60 -12.11
CA GLN A 114 7.29 0.97 -13.03
C GLN A 114 7.36 -0.57 -12.93
N GLN A 115 6.81 -1.18 -11.86
CA GLN A 115 6.80 -2.63 -11.69
C GLN A 115 5.59 -3.33 -12.36
N LEU A 116 4.70 -2.58 -13.03
CA LEU A 116 3.49 -3.10 -13.66
C LEU A 116 3.54 -3.18 -15.20
N GLU A 117 4.66 -2.86 -15.84
CA GLU A 117 4.79 -3.07 -17.29
C GLU A 117 5.12 -4.54 -17.61
N PRO A 118 4.32 -5.24 -18.45
CA PRO A 118 4.85 -6.41 -19.14
C PRO A 118 5.98 -5.91 -20.03
N ARG A 119 7.16 -6.52 -19.94
CA ARG A 119 8.29 -6.18 -20.82
C ARG A 119 7.80 -6.20 -22.28
N PRO A 120 7.86 -5.10 -23.04
CA PRO A 120 7.66 -5.18 -24.48
C PRO A 120 8.91 -5.88 -25.04
N GLY A 121 8.81 -7.16 -25.40
CA GLY A 121 9.96 -7.84 -25.99
C GLY A 121 9.93 -9.36 -26.17
N THR A 122 9.03 -10.13 -25.56
CA THR A 122 8.93 -11.56 -25.89
C THR A 122 7.93 -11.80 -27.01
N TYR A 123 8.29 -11.35 -28.22
CA TYR A 123 7.89 -12.07 -29.42
C TYR A 123 8.89 -13.21 -29.60
N SER A 124 8.52 -14.41 -29.17
CA SER A 124 9.17 -15.61 -29.69
C SER A 124 8.66 -15.79 -31.12
N LEU A 125 9.50 -15.43 -32.10
CA LEU A 125 9.41 -16.04 -33.41
C LEU A 125 9.81 -17.51 -33.24
N ASN A 126 8.82 -18.39 -33.39
CA ASN A 126 8.97 -19.73 -33.95
C ASN A 126 7.63 -20.11 -34.60
#